data_AF-A0A920HIE3-F1
#
_entry.id   AF-A0A920HIE3-F1
#
_cell.length_a   1.000
_cell.length_b   1.000
_cell.length_c   1.000
_cell.angle_alpha   90.00
_cell.angle_beta   90.00
_cell.angle_gamma   90.00
#
_symmetry.space_group_name_H-M   'P 1'
#
loop_
_entity.id
_entity.type
_entity.pdbx_description
1 polymer ?
#
loop_
_entity_poly.entity_id
_entity_poly.type
_entity_poly.pdbx_seq_one_letter_code
_entity_poly.pdbx_strand_id
1 'polypeptide(L)' 'MWKSTDAGETWQYIGLPKSEHISRIRIHPENPEIVYVGVIGNLWKPNSEEGYIKQMTVE' A
#
# COMPACT_ATOMS: atom_id res chain seq x y z
N MET A 1 -3.99 4.62 0.33
CA MET A 1 -4.36 3.24 -0.06
C MET A 1 -5.75 2.94 0.46
N TRP A 2 -6.57 2.34 -0.39
CA TRP A 2 -7.94 1.94 -0.06
C TRP A 2 -8.06 0.42 -0.19
N LYS A 3 -8.87 -0.20 0.67
CA LYS A 3 -9.15 -1.64 0.72
C LYS A 3 -10.66 -1.86 0.58
N SER A 4 -11.04 -2.90 -0.13
CA SER A 4 -12.38 -3.47 -0.16
C SER A 4 -12.27 -4.96 0.16
N THR A 5 -13.26 -5.49 0.88
CA THR A 5 -13.41 -6.92 1.20
C THR A 5 -14.74 -7.49 0.69
N ASP A 6 -15.50 -6.69 -0.04
CA ASP A 6 -16.86 -6.96 -0.53
C ASP A 6 -16.92 -6.83 -2.06
N ALA A 7 -15.91 -7.37 -2.74
CA ALA A 7 -15.79 -7.35 -4.20
C ALA A 7 -15.83 -5.94 -4.84
N GLY A 8 -15.51 -4.90 -4.07
CA GLY A 8 -15.44 -3.51 -4.53
C GLY A 8 -16.70 -2.68 -4.29
N GLU A 9 -17.69 -3.20 -3.56
CA GLU A 9 -18.91 -2.47 -3.22
C GLU A 9 -18.64 -1.29 -2.29
N THR A 10 -17.82 -1.49 -1.25
CA THR A 10 -17.38 -0.43 -0.34
C THR A 10 -15.87 -0.39 -0.19
N TRP A 11 -15.35 0.80 0.08
CA TRP A 11 -13.91 1.05 0.18
C TRP A 11 -13.59 1.81 1.47
N GLN A 12 -12.59 1.30 2.19
CA GLN A 12 -12.06 1.93 3.40
C GLN A 12 -10.64 2.43 3.15
N TYR A 13 -10.35 3.65 3.62
CA TYR A 13 -9.00 4.18 3.60
C TYR A 13 -8.16 3.52 4.71
N ILE A 14 -7.02 2.93 4.34
CA ILE A 14 -6.16 2.15 5.24
C ILE A 14 -4.73 2.69 5.37
N GLY A 15 -4.46 3.92 4.90
CA GLY A 15 -3.17 4.60 5.08
C GLY A 15 -2.36 4.77 3.80
N LEU A 16 -1.06 5.07 3.92
CA LEU A 16 -0.18 5.53 2.85
C LEU A 16 -0.62 6.88 2.21
N PRO A 17 -0.69 7.98 2.98
CA PRO A 17 -1.11 9.28 2.45
C PRO A 17 -0.06 9.93 1.54
N LYS A 18 1.22 9.54 1.70
CA LYS A 18 2.35 10.08 0.94
C LYS A 18 2.81 9.18 -0.20
N SER A 19 2.19 7.99 -0.36
CA SER A 19 2.49 7.15 -1.51
C SER A 19 1.87 7.79 -2.76
N GLU A 20 2.71 8.25 -3.68
CA GLU A 20 2.23 8.73 -4.98
C GLU A 20 2.09 7.58 -5.98
N HIS A 21 3.03 6.63 -5.93
CA HIS A 21 3.03 5.46 -6.82
C HIS A 21 3.17 4.17 -6.01
N ILE A 22 2.36 3.16 -6.33
CA ILE A 22 2.47 1.81 -5.78
C ILE A 22 2.94 0.89 -6.90
N SER A 23 4.10 0.26 -6.73
CA SER A 23 4.68 -0.63 -7.74
C SER A 23 4.14 -2.05 -7.65
N ARG A 24 3.83 -2.50 -6.43
CA ARG A 24 3.36 -3.86 -6.16
C ARG A 24 2.66 -3.94 -4.81
N ILE A 25 1.64 -4.79 -4.74
CA ILE A 25 1.01 -5.23 -3.49
C ILE A 25 1.10 -6.76 -3.44
N ARG A 26 1.48 -7.32 -2.29
CA ARG A 26 1.49 -8.77 -2.04
C ARG A 26 0.91 -9.06 -0.66
N ILE A 27 0.03 -10.04 -0.61
CA ILE A 27 -0.55 -10.54 0.63
C ILE A 27 0.30 -11.71 1.11
N HIS A 28 0.54 -11.81 2.42
CA HIS A 28 1.25 -12.95 2.99
C HIS A 28 0.45 -14.24 2.75
N PRO A 29 1.08 -15.33 2.27
CA PRO A 29 0.35 -16.51 1.80
C PRO A 29 -0.43 -17.25 2.89
N GLU A 30 0.05 -17.19 4.14
CA GLU A 30 -0.54 -17.91 5.27
C GLU A 30 -1.29 -17.00 6.27
N ASN A 31 -1.18 -15.68 6.10
CA ASN A 31 -1.83 -14.72 6.99
C ASN A 31 -2.30 -13.50 6.19
N PRO A 32 -3.57 -13.48 5.73
CA PRO A 32 -4.06 -12.44 4.83
C PRO A 32 -4.10 -11.04 5.44
N GLU A 33 -3.99 -10.92 6.77
CA GLU A 33 -3.94 -9.63 7.45
C GLU A 33 -2.59 -8.91 7.26
N ILE A 34 -1.56 -9.60 6.76
CA ILE A 34 -0.26 -9.01 6.47
C ILE A 34 -0.14 -8.71 4.97
N VAL A 35 0.05 -7.43 4.65
CA VAL A 35 0.23 -6.95 3.28
C VAL A 35 1.56 -6.20 3.15
N TYR A 36 2.31 -6.54 2.10
CA TYR A 36 3.53 -5.85 1.71
C TYR A 36 3.25 -4.96 0.50
N VAL A 37 3.62 -3.69 0.61
CA VAL A 37 3.40 -2.66 -0.41
C VAL A 37 4.73 -2.06 -0.83
N GLY A 38 5.06 -2.14 -2.12
CA GLY A 38 6.16 -1.40 -2.72
C GLY A 38 5.70 0.03 -3.02
N VAL A 39 6.20 0.98 -2.24
CA VAL A 39 5.87 2.40 -2.35
C VAL A 39 6.99 3.12 -3.08
N ILE A 40 6.61 3.88 -4.09
CA ILE A 40 7.50 4.79 -4.81
C ILE A 40 6.94 6.20 -4.55
N GLY A 41 7.78 7.08 -4.00
CA GLY A 41 7.42 8.49 -3.81
C GLY A 41 7.33 9.25 -5.14
N ASN A 42 7.31 10.57 -5.08
CA ASN A 42 7.31 11.43 -6.26
C ASN A 42 8.50 11.13 -7.20
N LEU A 43 8.21 10.66 -8.42
CA LEU A 43 9.24 10.32 -9.42
C LEU A 43 9.90 11.55 -10.07
N TRP A 44 9.31 12.73 -9.91
CA TRP A 44 9.62 13.92 -10.70
C TRP A 44 10.17 15.08 -9.87
N LYS A 45 10.33 14.88 -8.57
CA LYS A 45 10.92 15.86 -7.64
C LYS A 45 12.00 15.17 -6.82
N PRO A 46 13.08 15.88 -6.42
CA PRO A 46 13.95 15.41 -5.37
C PRO A 46 13.13 15.23 -4.10
N ASN A 47 12.75 14.01 -3.79
CA ASN A 47 12.13 13.62 -2.56
C ASN A 47 13.17 12.86 -1.73
N SER A 48 13.17 13.06 -0.41
CA SER A 48 14.00 12.26 0.50
C SER A 48 13.45 10.84 0.68
N GLU A 49 12.29 10.53 0.11
CA GLU A 49 11.66 9.22 0.18
C GLU A 49 12.01 8.40 -1.07
N GLU A 50 13.17 7.75 -1.01
CA GLU A 50 13.52 6.65 -1.92
C GLU A 50 12.43 5.56 -1.88
N GLY A 51 12.29 4.77 -2.95
CA GLY A 51 11.30 3.68 -2.96
C GLY A 51 11.52 2.70 -1.80
N TYR A 52 10.45 2.37 -1.06
CA TYR A 52 10.53 1.50 0.12
C TYR A 52 9.42 0.44 0.13
N ILE A 53 9.64 -0.62 0.91
CA ILE A 53 8.64 -1.65 1.16
C ILE A 53 7.98 -1.36 2.51
N LYS A 54 6.65 -1.26 2.53
CA LYS A 54 5.86 -1.13 3.76
C LYS A 54 5.15 -2.45 4.06
N GLN A 55 5.35 -2.98 5.26
CA GLN A 55 4.45 -3.98 5.84
C GLN A 55 3.29 -3.25 6.52
N MET A 56 2.07 -3.69 6.23
CA MET A 56 0.84 -3.20 6.82
C MET A 56 0.08 -4.39 7.42
N THR A 57 -0.41 -4.22 8.64
CA THR A 57 -1.48 -5.06 9.18
C THR A 57 -2.79 -4.40 8.79
N VAL A 58 -3.62 -5.11 8.05
CA VAL A 58 -4.98 -4.67 7.76
C VAL A 58 -5.90 -5.37 8.77
N GLU A 59 -6.81 -4.61 9.37
CA GLU A 59 -7.93 -5.16 10.16
C GLU A 59 -9.16 -5.33 9.27
#